data_AF-H6SIV1-F1
#
_entry.id   AF-H6SIV1-F1
#
_cell.length_a   1.000
_cell.length_b   1.000
_cell.length_c   1.000
_cell.angle_alpha   90.00
_cell.angle_beta   90.00
_cell.angle_gamma   90.00
#
_symmetry.space_group_name_H-M   'P 1'
#
loop_
_entity.id
_entity.type
_entity.pdbx_description
1 polymer ?
#
loop_
_entity_poly.entity_id
_entity_poly.type
_entity_poly.pdbx_seq_one_letter_code
_entity_poly.pdbx_strand_id
1 'polypeptide(L)'
;MALAEIQDQPMVWRTGGSVTRRVFERALAERGITVQVVMEINTREATREAVAAGFGLGVIAENELGGDERLVMLPFGDADLRMTLYAVCLRERRRLPTVRAFMAVAQEDGPEAKGPNPAG
;
A
#
# COMPACT_ATOMS: atom_id res chain seq x y z
N MET A 1 3.88 14.01 9.45
CA MET A 1 4.30 15.01 8.45
C MET A 1 3.15 15.37 7.53
N ALA A 2 3.20 16.52 6.88
CA ALA A 2 2.28 16.89 5.80
C ALA A 2 2.72 16.25 4.47
N LEU A 3 1.77 15.93 3.59
CA LEU A 3 2.07 15.27 2.31
C LEU A 3 2.98 16.12 1.41
N ALA A 4 2.87 17.45 1.48
CA ALA A 4 3.70 18.38 0.72
C ALA A 4 5.19 18.31 1.11
N GLU A 5 5.53 17.88 2.32
CA GLU A 5 6.92 17.76 2.79
C GLU A 5 7.71 16.69 2.00
N ILE A 6 7.03 15.80 1.27
CA ILE A 6 7.64 14.78 0.41
C ILE A 6 8.30 15.39 -0.84
N GLN A 7 7.84 16.57 -1.31
CA GLN A 7 8.21 17.10 -2.63
C GLN A 7 9.74 17.23 -2.84
N ASP A 8 10.45 17.62 -1.78
CA ASP A 8 11.89 17.86 -1.80
C ASP A 8 12.71 16.67 -1.28
N GLN A 9 12.09 15.50 -1.12
CA GLN A 9 12.72 14.30 -0.57
C GLN A 9 13.05 13.29 -1.68
N PRO A 10 14.22 12.63 -1.63
CA PRO A 10 14.52 11.52 -2.51
C PRO A 10 13.62 10.34 -2.17
N MET A 11 12.94 9.78 -3.17
CA MET A 11 11.99 8.68 -3.01
C MET A 11 12.53 7.38 -3.60
N VAL A 12 12.43 6.32 -2.80
CA VAL A 12 12.64 4.93 -3.22
C VAL A 12 11.28 4.29 -3.46
N TRP A 13 10.94 4.06 -4.74
CA TRP A 13 9.67 3.46 -5.11
C TRP A 13 9.70 1.94 -5.10
N ARG A 14 8.55 1.37 -4.72
CA ARG A 14 8.14 0.04 -5.17
C ARG A 14 7.56 0.14 -6.58
N THR A 15 7.70 -0.88 -7.42
CA THR A 15 7.11 -0.88 -8.78
C THR A 15 5.61 -0.57 -8.79
N GLY A 16 5.11 -0.02 -9.89
CA GLY A 16 3.71 0.47 -10.05
C GLY A 16 2.59 -0.56 -9.84
N GLY A 17 2.92 -1.85 -9.74
CA GLY A 17 1.96 -2.90 -9.35
C GLY A 17 1.48 -2.80 -7.90
N SER A 18 2.23 -2.10 -7.04
CA SER A 18 1.90 -1.90 -5.62
C SER A 18 0.63 -1.06 -5.44
N VAL A 19 -0.35 -1.59 -4.71
CA VAL A 19 -1.57 -0.84 -4.35
C VAL A 19 -1.22 0.39 -3.51
N THR A 20 -0.30 0.25 -2.55
CA THR A 20 0.19 1.33 -1.70
C THR A 20 0.76 2.48 -2.53
N ARG A 21 1.57 2.17 -3.54
CA ARG A 21 2.11 3.20 -4.45
C ARG A 21 0.99 3.92 -5.20
N ARG A 22 0.04 3.19 -5.78
CA ARG A 22 -1.09 3.80 -6.50
C ARG A 22 -1.94 4.72 -5.63
N VAL A 23 -2.20 4.33 -4.38
CA VAL A 23 -2.93 5.18 -3.42
C VAL A 23 -2.16 6.45 -3.12
N PHE A 24 -0.85 6.33 -2.90
CA PHE A 24 0.02 7.47 -2.64
C PHE A 24 0.16 8.41 -3.84
N GLU A 25 0.42 7.88 -5.04
CA GLU A 25 0.50 8.66 -6.29
C GLU A 25 -0.80 9.42 -6.57
N ARG A 26 -1.96 8.82 -6.31
CA ARG A 26 -3.25 9.51 -6.43
C ARG A 26 -3.34 10.70 -5.47
N ALA A 27 -2.96 10.52 -4.19
CA ALA A 27 -2.99 11.59 -3.20
C ALA A 27 -2.01 12.74 -3.55
N LEU A 28 -0.85 12.42 -4.13
CA LEU A 28 0.08 13.42 -4.66
C LEU A 28 -0.54 14.19 -5.83
N ALA A 29 -1.12 13.47 -6.80
CA ALA A 29 -1.72 14.04 -8.00
C ALA A 29 -2.90 14.98 -7.68
N GLU A 30 -3.75 14.61 -6.71
CA GLU A 30 -4.87 15.44 -6.23
C GLU A 30 -4.41 16.80 -5.67
N ARG A 31 -3.14 16.92 -5.25
CA ARG A 31 -2.55 18.16 -4.70
C ARG A 31 -1.53 18.80 -5.63
N GLY A 32 -1.32 18.25 -6.83
CA GLY A 32 -0.28 18.70 -7.75
C GLY A 32 1.14 18.56 -7.20
N ILE A 33 1.37 17.64 -6.27
CA ILE A 33 2.70 17.39 -5.69
C ILE A 33 3.47 16.45 -6.61
N THR A 34 4.71 16.80 -6.92
CA THR A 34 5.66 15.96 -7.63
C THR A 34 6.74 15.45 -6.69
N VAL A 35 7.41 14.36 -7.04
CA VAL A 35 8.43 13.75 -6.18
C VAL A 35 9.68 13.41 -6.98
N GLN A 36 10.84 13.46 -6.34
CA GLN A 36 12.11 13.06 -6.95
C GLN A 36 12.39 11.59 -6.69
N VAL A 37 12.33 10.79 -7.75
CA VAL A 37 12.50 9.34 -7.59
C VAL A 37 13.90 8.96 -7.99
N VAL A 38 14.63 8.46 -7.00
CA VAL A 38 16.04 8.10 -7.15
C VAL A 38 16.21 6.61 -7.44
N MET A 39 15.21 5.78 -7.13
CA MET A 39 15.26 4.34 -7.33
C MET A 39 13.86 3.74 -7.44
N GLU A 40 13.71 2.74 -8.31
CA GLU A 40 12.51 1.90 -8.38
C GLU A 40 12.89 0.42 -8.21
N ILE A 41 12.22 -0.28 -7.29
CA ILE A 41 12.55 -1.65 -6.88
C ILE A 41 11.28 -2.51 -6.88
N ASN A 42 11.38 -3.79 -7.23
CA ASN A 42 10.24 -4.67 -7.43
C ASN A 42 9.78 -5.45 -6.18
N THR A 43 10.61 -5.56 -5.14
CA THR A 43 10.26 -6.26 -3.89
C THR A 43 10.15 -5.30 -2.73
N ARG A 44 9.26 -5.63 -1.79
CA ARG A 44 9.05 -4.84 -0.57
C ARG A 44 10.30 -4.87 0.31
N GLU A 45 10.93 -6.03 0.39
CA GLU A 45 12.12 -6.28 1.19
C GLU A 45 13.29 -5.43 0.70
N ALA A 46 13.54 -5.39 -0.62
CA ALA A 46 14.62 -4.57 -1.18
C ALA A 46 14.31 -3.06 -1.11
N THR A 47 13.05 -2.64 -1.23
CA THR A 47 12.65 -1.24 -0.94
C THR A 47 13.00 -0.87 0.50
N ARG A 48 12.66 -1.72 1.49
CA ARG A 48 12.99 -1.46 2.91
C ARG A 48 14.49 -1.37 3.14
N GLU A 49 15.27 -2.27 2.56
CA GLU A 49 16.73 -2.24 2.68
C GLU A 49 17.35 -0.97 2.06
N ALA A 50 16.86 -0.52 0.90
CA ALA A 50 17.34 0.71 0.28
C ALA A 50 17.02 1.95 1.14
N VAL A 51 15.83 2.01 1.76
CA VAL A 51 15.50 3.08 2.71
C VAL A 51 16.40 2.99 3.95
N ALA A 52 16.60 1.80 4.51
CA ALA A 52 17.46 1.59 5.68
C ALA A 52 18.93 1.92 5.40
N ALA A 53 19.37 1.79 4.15
CA ALA A 53 20.70 2.19 3.68
C ALA A 53 20.83 3.70 3.42
N GLY A 54 19.75 4.48 3.57
CA GLY A 54 19.78 5.94 3.46
C GLY A 54 19.62 6.47 2.03
N PHE A 55 19.13 5.67 1.08
CA PHE A 55 18.91 6.15 -0.30
C PHE A 55 17.73 7.13 -0.43
N GLY A 56 16.83 7.18 0.57
CA GLY A 56 15.71 8.11 0.60
C GLY A 56 14.51 7.58 1.38
N LEU A 57 13.35 8.20 1.19
CA LEU A 57 12.08 7.80 1.79
C LEU A 57 11.36 6.74 0.96
N GLY A 58 10.72 5.79 1.64
CA GLY A 58 9.82 4.82 1.02
C GLY A 58 8.39 5.00 1.50
N VAL A 59 7.44 4.46 0.74
CA VAL A 59 6.03 4.39 1.15
C VAL A 59 5.62 2.94 1.31
N ILE A 60 5.09 2.62 2.48
CA ILE A 60 4.71 1.26 2.87
C ILE A 60 3.41 1.31 3.65
N ALA A 61 2.63 0.23 3.62
CA ALA A 61 1.46 0.11 4.48
C ALA A 61 1.89 -0.01 5.95
N GLU A 62 1.09 0.50 6.87
CA GLU A 62 1.41 0.51 8.31
C GLU A 62 1.75 -0.90 8.84
N ASN A 63 0.97 -1.90 8.42
CA ASN A 63 1.16 -3.30 8.79
C ASN A 63 2.33 -4.00 8.07
N GLU A 64 3.04 -3.32 7.17
CA GLU A 64 4.09 -3.91 6.34
C GLU A 64 5.52 -3.48 6.74
N LEU A 65 5.69 -2.53 7.67
CA LEU A 65 7.01 -2.02 8.08
C LEU A 65 7.92 -3.09 8.69
N GLY A 66 7.34 -4.08 9.38
CA GLY A 66 8.10 -5.06 10.16
C GLY A 66 8.80 -4.43 11.38
N GLY A 67 9.78 -5.15 11.96
CA GLY A 67 10.51 -4.74 13.16
C GLY A 67 11.96 -4.36 12.93
N ASP A 68 12.28 -3.66 11.83
CA ASP A 68 13.65 -3.20 11.56
C ASP A 68 13.88 -1.84 12.25
N GLU A 69 14.77 -1.84 13.24
CA GLU A 69 15.09 -0.66 14.07
C GLU A 69 15.74 0.49 13.29
N ARG A 70 16.28 0.24 12.09
CA ARG A 70 16.83 1.28 11.21
C ARG A 70 15.74 2.11 10.54
N LEU A 71 14.49 1.64 10.57
CA LEU A 71 13.36 2.26 9.88
C LEU A 71 12.40 2.88 10.90
N VAL A 72 11.93 4.09 10.60
CA VAL A 72 10.92 4.79 11.39
C VAL A 72 9.74 5.14 10.49
N MET A 73 8.52 4.84 10.95
CA MET A 73 7.30 5.24 10.26
C MET A 73 7.05 6.73 10.46
N LEU A 74 6.81 7.46 9.37
CA LEU A 74 6.39 8.86 9.41
C LEU A 74 4.92 8.96 8.96
N PRO A 75 3.94 9.05 9.87
CA PRO A 75 2.54 9.13 9.49
C PRO A 75 2.21 10.47 8.83
N PHE A 76 1.34 10.44 7.82
CA PHE A 76 0.80 11.64 7.21
C PHE A 76 -0.38 12.17 8.03
N GLY A 77 -0.31 13.44 8.43
CA GLY A 77 -1.35 14.07 9.26
C GLY A 77 -2.48 14.72 8.47
N ASP A 78 -2.27 14.96 7.18
CA ASP A 78 -3.13 15.80 6.35
C ASP A 78 -3.64 15.08 5.09
N ALA A 79 -3.45 13.75 4.97
CA ALA A 79 -3.86 12.96 3.79
C ALA A 79 -4.60 11.67 4.18
N ASP A 80 -5.73 11.40 3.51
CA ASP A 80 -6.42 10.12 3.64
C ASP A 80 -5.81 9.07 2.69
N LEU A 81 -4.90 8.25 3.22
CA LEU A 81 -4.20 7.21 2.49
C LEU A 81 -4.78 5.81 2.74
N ARG A 82 -6.11 5.71 2.93
CA ARG A 82 -6.77 4.42 3.11
C ARG A 82 -6.72 3.55 1.86
N MET A 83 -6.47 2.27 2.10
CA MET A 83 -6.48 1.21 1.10
C MET A 83 -7.52 0.16 1.49
N THR A 84 -8.35 -0.25 0.53
CA THR A 84 -9.26 -1.39 0.69
C THR A 84 -8.65 -2.61 0.03
N LEU A 85 -8.49 -3.68 0.81
CA LEU A 85 -8.07 -5.00 0.31
C LEU A 85 -9.31 -5.84 0.02
N TYR A 86 -9.27 -6.58 -1.09
CA TYR A 86 -10.38 -7.43 -1.53
C TYR A 86 -9.90 -8.86 -1.69
N ALA A 87 -10.63 -9.82 -1.11
CA ALA A 87 -10.54 -11.22 -1.49
C ALA A 87 -11.50 -11.47 -2.66
N VAL A 88 -10.98 -11.85 -3.83
CA VAL A 88 -11.78 -12.01 -5.05
C VAL A 88 -11.68 -13.42 -5.62
N CYS A 89 -12.78 -13.95 -6.14
CA CYS A 89 -12.80 -15.22 -6.87
C CYS A 89 -13.81 -15.17 -8.03
N LEU A 90 -13.59 -16.01 -9.05
CA LEU A 90 -14.56 -16.18 -10.13
C LEU A 90 -15.88 -16.75 -9.57
N ARG A 91 -17.01 -16.22 -10.04
CA ARG A 91 -18.35 -16.59 -9.56
C ARG A 91 -18.60 -18.09 -9.61
N GLU A 92 -18.12 -18.77 -10.65
CA GLU A 92 -18.26 -20.23 -10.81
C GLU A 92 -17.43 -21.02 -9.79
N ARG A 93 -16.28 -20.49 -9.37
CA ARG A 93 -15.37 -21.13 -8.42
C ARG A 93 -15.75 -20.89 -6.96
N ARG A 94 -16.67 -19.95 -6.68
CA ARG A 94 -17.10 -19.60 -5.31
C ARG A 94 -17.67 -20.78 -4.51
N ARG A 95 -18.14 -21.83 -5.20
CA ARG A 95 -18.74 -23.02 -4.57
C ARG A 95 -17.72 -24.10 -4.23
N LEU A 96 -16.49 -24.00 -4.74
CA LEU A 96 -15.45 -24.97 -4.45
C LEU A 96 -15.13 -24.96 -2.94
N PRO A 97 -15.05 -26.12 -2.26
CA PRO A 97 -14.83 -26.18 -0.82
C PRO A 97 -13.62 -25.36 -0.36
N THR A 98 -12.49 -25.46 -1.07
CA THR A 98 -11.27 -24.71 -0.77
C THR A 98 -11.44 -23.19 -0.89
N VAL A 99 -12.15 -22.72 -1.91
CA VAL A 99 -12.42 -21.29 -2.11
C VAL A 99 -13.34 -20.77 -1.02
N ARG A 100 -14.39 -21.53 -0.66
CA ARG A 100 -15.29 -21.17 0.44
C ARG A 100 -14.57 -21.09 1.77
N ALA A 101 -13.71 -22.07 2.08
CA ALA A 101 -12.94 -22.10 3.31
C ALA A 101 -12.00 -20.89 3.39
N PHE A 102 -11.26 -20.58 2.32
CA PHE A 102 -10.40 -19.40 2.26
C PHE A 102 -11.18 -18.10 2.50
N MET A 103 -12.32 -17.92 1.81
CA MET A 103 -13.15 -16.72 1.96
C MET A 103 -13.73 -16.56 3.36
N ALA A 104 -14.10 -17.66 4.03
CA ALA A 104 -14.58 -17.62 5.41
C ALA A 104 -13.48 -17.13 6.36
N VAL A 105 -12.26 -17.68 6.27
CA VAL A 105 -11.11 -17.22 7.08
C VAL A 105 -10.79 -15.75 6.80
N ALA A 106 -10.78 -15.34 5.52
CA ALA A 106 -10.52 -13.96 5.14
C ALA A 106 -11.58 -12.95 5.65
N GLN A 107 -12.80 -13.42 5.97
CA GLN A 107 -13.86 -12.60 6.56
C GLN A 107 -13.76 -12.49 8.08
N GLU A 108 -13.20 -13.50 8.74
CA GLU A 108 -12.99 -13.51 10.19
C GLU A 108 -11.89 -12.54 10.63
N ASP A 109 -10.82 -12.43 9.84
CA ASP A 109 -9.67 -11.54 10.11
C ASP A 109 -9.80 -10.12 9.49
N GLY A 110 -10.84 -9.89 8.69
CA GLY A 110 -11.07 -8.63 8.00
C GLY A 110 -12.08 -7.72 8.70
N PRO A 111 -12.03 -6.38 8.52
CA PRO A 111 -13.17 -5.54 8.88
C PRO A 111 -14.43 -5.96 8.09
N GLU A 112 -15.61 -5.86 8.68
CA GLU A 112 -16.88 -6.30 8.07
C GLU A 112 -16.99 -5.89 6.60
N ALA A 113 -17.16 -6.90 5.73
CA ALA A 113 -17.22 -6.68 4.29
C ALA A 113 -18.51 -5.92 3.92
N LYS A 114 -18.37 -4.69 3.38
CA LYS A 114 -19.44 -4.10 2.58
C LYS A 114 -19.56 -4.89 1.28
N GLY A 115 -20.73 -5.50 1.07
CA GLY A 115 -21.05 -6.27 -0.12
C GLY A 115 -20.81 -5.47 -1.41
N PRO A 116 -20.68 -6.17 -2.56
CA PRO A 116 -20.36 -5.52 -3.82
C PRO A 116 -21.40 -4.43 -4.13
N ASN A 117 -20.94 -3.22 -4.47
CA ASN A 117 -21.78 -2.21 -5.10
C ASN A 117 -22.32 -2.85 -6.39
N PRO A 118 -23.64 -2.94 -6.61
CA PRO A 118 -24.18 -3.48 -7.84
C PRO A 118 -23.60 -2.65 -9.00
N ALA A 119 -22.87 -3.33 -9.89
CA ALA A 119 -22.42 -2.73 -11.14
C ALA A 119 -23.66 -2.28 -11.92
N GLY A 120 -23.75 -0.97 -12.17
CA GLY A 120 -24.62 -0.40 -13.19
C GLY A 120 -24.06 -0.67 -14.58
#